data_AF-A0A5K0UWG9-F1
#
_entry.id   AF-A0A5K0UWG9-F1
#
_cell.length_a   1.000
_cell.length_b   1.000
_cell.length_c   1.000
_cell.angle_alpha   90.00
_cell.angle_beta   90.00
_cell.angle_gamma   90.00
#
_symmetry.space_group_name_H-M   'P 1'
#
loop_
_entity.id
_entity.type
_entity.pdbx_description
1 polymer ?
#
loop_
_entity_poly.entity_id
_entity_poly.type
_entity_poly.pdbx_seq_one_letter_code
_entity_poly.pdbx_strand_id
1 'polypeptide(L)'
;GMPCIQNKFSTIDEKFSSNKTTSESKKIDTSVIVLDRIATALDKTRSSSTLNAAFGPTLLGEGEENVGQFLYLEGIEYLMWNTYDVHFYASYALIMTFPKLELSIQRDFAAAIMMDDQEKVHTIVDGKWATRKVIGAVPHDIGLHDPWFEVNAYILHGTSKWKDLNPKFVLQVYRDFIATGDMAFCRAVWPSVYVAMAYMEQFDKDKDGMIENEGIPDQTYDLWSATGVSAYTGGLWVAALEAASAMAHEVGDKISEDMFWAKYEKAKDVYSTLWNGSYLNYDNSDGPTSSSILADQLSGH
;
A
#
# COMPACT_ATOMS: atom_id res chain seq x y z
N GLY A 1 -11.46 36.06 -5.20
CA GLY A 1 -10.81 35.92 -3.89
C GLY A 1 -11.26 34.61 -3.29
N MET A 2 -10.37 33.62 -3.24
CA MET A 2 -10.69 32.28 -2.72
C MET A 2 -10.58 32.25 -1.19
N PRO A 3 -11.43 31.50 -0.46
CA PRO A 3 -11.34 31.40 0.98
C PRO A 3 -10.17 30.48 1.41
N CYS A 4 -9.56 30.84 2.54
CA CYS A 4 -8.44 30.13 3.18
C CYS A 4 -8.85 28.72 3.66
N ILE A 5 -7.96 27.74 3.42
CA ILE A 5 -8.12 26.29 3.68
C ILE A 5 -8.17 25.95 5.19
N GLN A 6 -7.88 26.91 6.08
CA GLN A 6 -7.96 26.70 7.54
C GLN A 6 -9.37 26.37 8.06
N ASN A 7 -10.45 26.71 7.31
CA ASN A 7 -11.83 26.49 7.77
C ASN A 7 -12.40 25.08 7.50
N LYS A 8 -11.63 24.13 6.94
CA LYS A 8 -12.12 22.75 6.72
C LYS A 8 -11.72 21.75 7.82
N PHE A 9 -10.80 22.11 8.71
CA PHE A 9 -10.39 21.24 9.82
C PHE A 9 -11.25 21.42 11.09
N SER A 10 -11.93 22.56 11.25
CA SER A 10 -12.78 22.82 12.44
C SER A 10 -14.09 22.02 12.46
N THR A 11 -14.57 21.55 11.32
CA THR A 11 -15.86 20.83 11.22
C THR A 11 -15.80 19.36 11.62
N ILE A 12 -14.60 18.79 11.79
CA ILE A 12 -14.40 17.42 12.27
C ILE A 12 -14.37 17.39 13.81
N ASP A 13 -13.79 18.41 14.45
CA ASP A 13 -13.70 18.52 15.91
C ASP A 13 -15.06 18.73 16.60
N GLU A 14 -16.00 19.44 15.97
CA GLU A 14 -17.28 19.79 16.63
C GLU A 14 -18.29 18.63 16.73
N LYS A 15 -18.13 17.55 15.96
CA LYS A 15 -19.08 16.43 15.99
C LYS A 15 -18.82 15.37 17.06
N PHE A 16 -17.69 15.41 17.76
CA PHE A 16 -17.35 14.44 18.81
C PHE A 16 -17.41 14.98 20.24
N SER A 17 -17.74 16.25 20.43
CA SER A 17 -17.85 16.85 21.77
C SER A 17 -19.29 16.84 22.30
N SER A 18 -19.88 15.66 22.46
CA SER A 18 -20.97 15.49 23.44
C SER A 18 -21.07 14.03 23.88
N ASN A 19 -20.30 13.71 24.92
CA ASN A 19 -20.70 12.90 26.09
C ASN A 19 -19.45 12.43 26.82
N LYS A 20 -19.04 13.19 27.85
CA LYS A 20 -18.15 12.67 28.90
C LYS A 20 -19.01 12.20 30.05
N THR A 21 -18.90 10.92 30.42
CA THR A 21 -18.91 10.51 31.82
C THR A 21 -18.20 9.17 32.05
N THR A 22 -17.15 9.28 32.88
CA THR A 22 -16.54 8.33 33.82
C THR A 22 -15.87 7.01 33.37
N SER A 23 -14.56 6.96 33.73
CA SER A 23 -13.81 5.84 34.32
C SER A 23 -13.03 4.87 33.41
N GLU A 24 -11.70 4.93 33.59
CA GLU A 24 -10.68 3.88 33.46
C GLU A 24 -10.00 3.54 32.11
N SER A 25 -8.66 3.41 32.22
CA SER A 25 -7.62 3.18 31.22
C SER A 25 -7.29 4.35 30.27
N LYS A 26 -6.08 4.92 30.42
CA LYS A 26 -5.44 5.72 29.36
C LYS A 26 -5.08 4.76 28.22
N LYS A 27 -6.05 4.38 27.39
CA LYS A 27 -5.77 3.94 26.03
C LYS A 27 -5.13 5.15 25.33
N ILE A 28 -3.83 5.06 25.07
CA ILE A 28 -3.19 6.00 24.16
C ILE A 28 -3.93 5.83 22.84
N ASP A 29 -4.52 6.91 22.35
CA ASP A 29 -5.33 6.86 21.15
C ASP A 29 -4.42 6.58 19.95
N THR A 30 -4.42 5.32 19.50
CA THR A 30 -3.62 4.85 18.37
C THR A 30 -3.87 5.71 17.13
N SER A 31 -5.07 6.27 16.96
CA SER A 31 -5.39 7.14 15.82
C SER A 31 -4.62 8.46 15.88
N VAL A 32 -4.42 9.04 17.07
CA VAL A 32 -3.63 10.26 17.28
C VAL A 32 -2.15 9.99 17.01
N ILE A 33 -1.62 8.85 17.45
CA ILE A 33 -0.24 8.45 17.12
C ILE A 33 -0.06 8.28 15.61
N VAL A 34 -1.01 7.59 14.96
CA VAL A 34 -0.94 7.35 13.51
C VAL A 34 -0.97 8.67 12.75
N LEU A 35 -1.87 9.59 13.10
CA LEU A 35 -1.99 10.90 12.47
C LEU A 35 -0.74 11.76 12.70
N ASP A 36 -0.19 11.78 13.91
CA ASP A 36 1.04 12.53 14.24
C ASP A 36 2.26 11.96 13.48
N ARG A 37 2.32 10.64 13.30
CA ARG A 37 3.36 9.97 12.50
C ARG A 37 3.22 10.25 11.01
N ILE A 38 2.01 10.20 10.47
CA ILE A 38 1.74 10.56 9.08
C ILE A 38 2.09 12.04 8.85
N ALA A 39 1.67 12.93 9.77
CA ALA A 39 2.00 14.35 9.70
C ALA A 39 3.52 14.57 9.77
N THR A 40 4.23 13.90 10.67
CA THR A 40 5.69 13.96 10.79
C THR A 40 6.39 13.45 9.52
N ALA A 41 5.90 12.34 8.95
CA ALA A 41 6.43 11.78 7.71
C ALA A 41 6.24 12.77 6.55
N LEU A 42 5.03 13.33 6.41
CA LEU A 42 4.71 14.33 5.39
C LEU A 42 5.51 15.63 5.58
N ASP A 43 5.71 16.10 6.81
CA ASP A 43 6.45 17.34 7.08
C ASP A 43 7.95 17.19 6.82
N LYS A 44 8.54 16.00 7.04
CA LYS A 44 9.91 15.69 6.58
C LYS A 44 10.03 15.72 5.06
N THR A 45 8.99 15.34 4.33
CA THR A 45 8.97 15.36 2.85
C THR A 45 8.69 16.78 2.31
N ARG A 46 7.92 17.61 3.02
CA ARG A 46 7.46 18.94 2.56
C ARG A 46 8.53 20.03 2.44
N SER A 47 9.70 19.86 3.05
CA SER A 47 10.78 20.87 2.95
C SER A 47 11.48 20.90 1.58
N SER A 48 11.09 20.04 0.63
CA SER A 48 11.64 19.95 -0.72
C SER A 48 10.57 20.22 -1.77
N SER A 49 10.87 21.02 -2.80
CA SER A 49 9.98 21.33 -3.93
C SER A 49 9.70 20.14 -4.87
N THR A 50 9.95 18.91 -4.42
CA THR A 50 9.83 17.63 -5.15
C THR A 50 8.57 16.85 -4.80
N LEU A 51 7.63 17.43 -4.03
CA LEU A 51 6.40 16.79 -3.55
C LEU A 51 5.49 16.18 -4.64
N ASN A 52 5.66 16.58 -5.89
CA ASN A 52 4.81 16.14 -7.00
C ASN A 52 5.50 15.12 -7.92
N ALA A 53 6.60 14.50 -7.49
CA ALA A 53 7.27 13.47 -8.28
C ALA A 53 7.65 12.27 -7.43
N ALA A 54 7.52 11.08 -7.99
CA ALA A 54 7.98 9.82 -7.45
C ALA A 54 9.50 9.69 -7.63
N PHE A 55 10.25 10.66 -7.11
CA PHE A 55 11.69 10.77 -7.30
C PHE A 55 12.43 10.10 -6.14
N GLY A 56 12.64 8.79 -6.26
CA GLY A 56 13.32 7.95 -5.28
C GLY A 56 14.72 8.39 -4.86
N PRO A 57 15.54 9.05 -5.71
CA PRO A 57 16.84 9.56 -5.28
C PRO A 57 16.79 10.59 -4.14
N THR A 58 15.63 11.20 -3.86
CA THR A 58 15.44 12.04 -2.66
C THR A 58 15.52 11.25 -1.34
N LEU A 59 15.35 9.93 -1.39
CA LEU A 59 15.42 9.03 -0.23
C LEU A 59 16.83 8.49 0.02
N LEU A 60 17.81 8.84 -0.80
CA LEU A 60 19.21 8.45 -0.57
C LEU A 60 19.81 9.28 0.58
N GLY A 61 20.46 8.59 1.51
CA GLY A 61 21.28 9.19 2.55
C GLY A 61 22.64 9.68 2.05
N GLU A 62 23.36 10.38 2.92
CA GLU A 62 24.69 10.89 2.62
C GLU A 62 25.67 9.72 2.34
N GLY A 63 26.31 9.74 1.18
CA GLY A 63 27.27 8.73 0.76
C GLY A 63 26.68 7.48 0.08
N GLU A 64 25.34 7.37 -0.01
CA GLU A 64 24.71 6.35 -0.85
C GLU A 64 24.92 6.65 -2.35
N GLU A 65 25.17 5.61 -3.14
CA GLU A 65 25.36 5.73 -4.58
C GLU A 65 24.03 5.96 -5.28
N ASN A 66 23.94 7.02 -6.10
CA ASN A 66 22.82 7.22 -6.99
C ASN A 66 23.07 6.49 -8.32
N VAL A 67 22.42 5.34 -8.51
CA VAL A 67 22.49 4.54 -9.75
C VAL A 67 21.53 5.01 -10.85
N GLY A 68 20.79 6.11 -10.61
CA GLY A 68 19.72 6.60 -11.48
C GLY A 68 18.39 5.87 -11.25
N GLN A 69 17.39 6.27 -12.03
CA GLN A 69 16.06 5.65 -12.04
C GLN A 69 15.93 4.69 -13.23
N PHE A 70 15.06 3.69 -13.11
CA PHE A 70 14.92 2.62 -14.10
C PHE A 70 13.46 2.40 -14.49
N LEU A 71 13.21 2.20 -15.78
CA LEU A 71 11.89 1.95 -16.35
C LEU A 71 11.93 0.68 -17.21
N TYR A 72 10.95 -0.20 -17.04
CA TYR A 72 10.64 -1.26 -17.97
C TYR A 72 9.11 -1.38 -18.17
N LEU A 73 8.69 -1.83 -19.35
CA LEU A 73 7.28 -1.95 -19.67
C LEU A 73 6.68 -3.21 -19.06
N GLU A 74 5.43 -3.12 -18.65
CA GLU A 74 4.60 -4.30 -18.36
C GLU A 74 4.53 -5.25 -19.56
N GLY A 75 4.27 -4.71 -20.75
CA GLY A 75 4.25 -5.47 -22.00
C GLY A 75 4.17 -4.58 -23.24
N ILE A 76 4.08 -5.20 -24.42
CA ILE A 76 3.95 -4.46 -25.69
C ILE A 76 2.52 -3.98 -25.96
N GLU A 77 1.53 -4.61 -25.33
CA GLU A 77 0.10 -4.23 -25.42
C GLU A 77 -0.29 -3.27 -24.29
N TYR A 78 0.42 -3.36 -23.16
CA TYR A 78 0.22 -2.62 -21.94
C TYR A 78 1.46 -1.76 -21.68
N LEU A 79 1.44 -0.52 -22.18
CA LEU A 79 2.62 0.34 -22.25
C LEU A 79 2.97 1.08 -20.93
N MET A 80 2.44 0.66 -19.79
CA MET A 80 2.72 1.31 -18.51
C MET A 80 4.10 0.94 -17.98
N TRP A 81 4.78 1.92 -17.39
CA TRP A 81 6.11 1.72 -16.84
C TRP A 81 6.06 1.20 -15.40
N ASN A 82 6.82 0.13 -15.16
CA ASN A 82 6.95 -0.51 -13.86
C ASN A 82 5.60 -0.84 -13.21
N THR A 83 4.63 -1.36 -13.98
CA THR A 83 3.34 -1.82 -13.44
C THR A 83 3.58 -2.73 -12.24
N TYR A 84 3.09 -2.31 -11.08
CA TYR A 84 3.69 -2.65 -9.80
C TYR A 84 3.11 -3.93 -9.20
N ASP A 85 1.83 -4.16 -9.43
CA ASP A 85 1.18 -5.43 -9.14
C ASP A 85 1.77 -6.58 -9.98
N VAL A 86 2.28 -6.29 -11.19
CA VAL A 86 3.00 -7.23 -12.06
C VAL A 86 4.49 -7.31 -11.67
N HIS A 87 5.10 -6.17 -11.30
CA HIS A 87 6.48 -6.09 -10.82
C HIS A 87 6.72 -7.02 -9.63
N PHE A 88 5.72 -7.23 -8.77
CA PHE A 88 5.74 -8.22 -7.69
C PHE A 88 6.30 -9.58 -8.10
N TYR A 89 5.93 -10.07 -9.29
CA TYR A 89 6.39 -11.35 -9.81
C TYR A 89 7.74 -11.24 -10.53
N ALA A 90 7.96 -10.15 -11.27
CA ALA A 90 9.16 -9.96 -12.11
C ALA A 90 10.40 -9.51 -11.32
N SER A 91 10.23 -8.81 -10.20
CA SER A 91 11.30 -8.15 -9.44
C SER A 91 12.33 -9.11 -8.85
N TYR A 92 12.00 -10.40 -8.72
CA TYR A 92 12.99 -11.43 -8.38
C TYR A 92 14.20 -11.45 -9.33
N ALA A 93 13.98 -11.24 -10.63
CA ALA A 93 15.08 -11.19 -11.58
C ALA A 93 16.02 -10.00 -11.28
N LEU A 94 15.47 -8.83 -10.92
CA LEU A 94 16.24 -7.63 -10.63
C LEU A 94 16.96 -7.73 -9.29
N ILE A 95 16.30 -8.12 -8.20
CA ILE A 95 16.97 -8.23 -6.90
C ILE A 95 18.13 -9.24 -6.93
N MET A 96 18.00 -10.33 -7.71
CA MET A 96 19.03 -11.36 -7.83
C MET A 96 20.22 -10.97 -8.72
N THR A 97 20.04 -10.06 -9.69
CA THR A 97 21.07 -9.75 -10.70
C THR A 97 21.56 -8.30 -10.67
N PHE A 98 20.66 -7.36 -10.37
CA PHE A 98 20.92 -5.93 -10.30
C PHE A 98 20.24 -5.30 -9.06
N PRO A 99 20.63 -5.72 -7.83
CA PRO A 99 19.94 -5.31 -6.60
C PRO A 99 19.86 -3.80 -6.41
N LYS A 100 20.89 -3.04 -6.82
CA LYS A 100 20.85 -1.58 -6.74
C LYS A 100 19.77 -0.94 -7.62
N LEU A 101 19.47 -1.54 -8.77
CA LEU A 101 18.39 -1.07 -9.64
C LEU A 101 17.02 -1.38 -9.02
N GLU A 102 16.84 -2.58 -8.46
CA GLU A 102 15.62 -2.94 -7.74
C GLU A 102 15.37 -1.97 -6.58
N LEU A 103 16.37 -1.73 -5.72
CA LEU A 103 16.24 -0.78 -4.62
C LEU A 103 16.00 0.66 -5.09
N SER A 104 16.38 1.01 -6.32
CA SER A 104 16.04 2.32 -6.91
C SER A 104 14.56 2.39 -7.29
N ILE A 105 14.01 1.36 -7.93
CA ILE A 105 12.57 1.25 -8.24
C ILE A 105 11.74 1.31 -6.95
N GLN A 106 12.13 0.57 -5.91
CA GLN A 106 11.41 0.59 -4.64
C GLN A 106 11.42 1.98 -3.97
N ARG A 107 12.51 2.75 -4.11
CA ARG A 107 12.55 4.15 -3.64
C ARG A 107 11.62 5.06 -4.45
N ASP A 108 11.51 4.86 -5.77
CA ASP A 108 10.56 5.61 -6.60
C ASP A 108 9.11 5.35 -6.13
N PHE A 109 8.73 4.09 -5.91
CA PHE A 109 7.40 3.75 -5.39
C PHE A 109 7.17 4.25 -3.95
N ALA A 110 8.21 4.20 -3.10
CA ALA A 110 8.15 4.78 -1.76
C ALA A 110 7.88 6.30 -1.81
N ALA A 111 8.53 7.02 -2.71
CA ALA A 111 8.23 8.44 -2.96
C ALA A 111 6.81 8.63 -3.52
N ALA A 112 6.38 7.77 -4.45
CA ALA A 112 5.07 7.84 -5.08
C ALA A 112 3.92 7.67 -4.08
N ILE A 113 4.06 6.81 -3.05
CA ILE A 113 3.06 6.65 -1.99
C ILE A 113 2.74 7.99 -1.30
N MET A 114 3.72 8.88 -1.18
CA MET A 114 3.59 10.18 -0.54
C MET A 114 3.03 11.27 -1.46
N MET A 115 2.87 10.99 -2.76
CA MET A 115 2.27 11.92 -3.72
C MET A 115 0.75 12.04 -3.54
N ASP A 116 0.27 13.26 -3.77
CA ASP A 116 -1.15 13.60 -3.92
C ASP A 116 -1.36 14.28 -5.27
N ASP A 117 -2.11 13.64 -6.17
CA ASP A 117 -2.52 14.23 -7.44
C ASP A 117 -4.04 14.21 -7.56
N GLN A 118 -4.62 15.40 -7.40
CA GLN A 118 -6.06 15.64 -7.42
C GLN A 118 -6.65 15.71 -8.83
N GLU A 119 -5.85 15.56 -9.89
CA GLU A 119 -6.35 15.43 -11.24
C GLU A 119 -7.40 14.32 -11.32
N LYS A 120 -8.46 14.58 -12.09
CA LYS A 120 -9.54 13.62 -12.30
C LYS A 120 -9.29 12.86 -13.59
N VAL A 121 -9.25 11.54 -13.48
CA VAL A 121 -9.15 10.61 -14.60
C VAL A 121 -10.48 9.90 -14.80
N HIS A 122 -10.84 9.64 -16.04
CA HIS A 122 -12.08 8.96 -16.40
C HIS A 122 -11.80 7.48 -16.60
N THR A 123 -12.36 6.62 -15.74
CA THR A 123 -12.20 5.17 -15.81
C THR A 123 -12.98 4.59 -16.98
N ILE A 124 -12.41 3.60 -17.66
CA ILE A 124 -13.01 3.04 -18.88
C ILE A 124 -14.19 2.13 -18.55
N VAL A 125 -14.06 1.25 -17.55
CA VAL A 125 -15.05 0.17 -17.31
C VAL A 125 -16.39 0.68 -16.81
N ASP A 126 -16.39 1.64 -15.87
CA ASP A 126 -17.61 2.15 -15.25
C ASP A 126 -17.92 3.61 -15.59
N GLY A 127 -17.07 4.26 -16.39
CA GLY A 127 -17.27 5.63 -16.85
C GLY A 127 -17.28 6.67 -15.73
N LYS A 128 -16.62 6.39 -14.61
CA LYS A 128 -16.60 7.27 -13.44
C LYS A 128 -15.34 8.14 -13.42
N TRP A 129 -15.44 9.24 -12.69
CA TRP A 129 -14.28 10.05 -12.38
C TRP A 129 -13.60 9.54 -11.11
N ALA A 130 -12.31 9.22 -11.21
CA ALA A 130 -11.46 8.87 -10.08
C ALA A 130 -10.39 9.97 -9.88
N THR A 131 -9.89 10.11 -8.65
CA THR A 131 -8.68 10.89 -8.40
C THR A 131 -7.47 10.09 -8.91
N ARG A 132 -6.54 10.75 -9.63
CA ARG A 132 -5.36 10.09 -10.19
C ARG A 132 -4.51 9.43 -9.11
N LYS A 133 -4.15 10.16 -8.06
CA LYS A 133 -3.29 9.65 -6.99
C LYS A 133 -3.67 10.23 -5.64
N VAL A 134 -3.78 9.37 -4.63
CA VAL A 134 -4.02 9.77 -3.25
C VAL A 134 -2.89 9.30 -2.36
N ILE A 135 -2.55 10.08 -1.32
CA ILE A 135 -1.53 9.71 -0.34
C ILE A 135 -1.87 8.34 0.27
N GLY A 136 -0.86 7.49 0.39
CA GLY A 136 -0.96 6.17 0.99
C GLY A 136 -1.38 5.05 0.05
N ALA A 137 -2.05 5.33 -1.07
CA ALA A 137 -2.22 4.33 -2.11
C ALA A 137 -0.92 4.21 -2.92
N VAL A 138 -0.42 2.98 -3.08
CA VAL A 138 0.62 2.66 -4.06
C VAL A 138 0.05 2.89 -5.46
N PRO A 139 0.72 3.63 -6.35
CA PRO A 139 0.26 3.71 -7.73
C PRO A 139 0.41 2.36 -8.43
N HIS A 140 -0.50 2.07 -9.36
CA HIS A 140 -0.43 0.91 -10.23
C HIS A 140 0.83 0.92 -11.08
N ASP A 141 1.22 2.07 -11.61
CA ASP A 141 2.39 2.23 -12.46
C ASP A 141 3.04 3.60 -12.26
N ILE A 142 4.28 3.72 -12.71
CA ILE A 142 5.08 4.94 -12.58
C ILE A 142 4.78 5.95 -13.71
N GLY A 143 3.79 5.67 -14.55
CA GLY A 143 3.32 6.54 -15.63
C GLY A 143 3.53 5.94 -17.02
N LEU A 144 3.29 6.78 -18.04
CA LEU A 144 3.47 6.45 -19.45
C LEU A 144 4.19 7.58 -20.20
N HIS A 145 3.60 8.79 -20.20
CA HIS A 145 4.08 9.92 -20.99
C HIS A 145 5.15 10.75 -20.26
N ASP A 146 4.94 11.03 -18.98
CA ASP A 146 5.92 11.69 -18.11
C ASP A 146 6.12 10.85 -16.83
N PRO A 147 6.89 9.74 -16.91
CA PRO A 147 7.08 8.84 -15.79
C PRO A 147 7.61 9.58 -14.56
N TRP A 148 7.30 9.09 -13.37
CA TRP A 148 7.55 9.73 -12.06
C TRP A 148 6.72 10.97 -11.74
N PHE A 149 6.30 11.75 -12.73
CA PHE A 149 5.47 12.95 -12.52
C PHE A 149 3.98 12.65 -12.69
N GLU A 150 3.62 11.93 -13.77
CA GLU A 150 2.25 11.52 -14.08
C GLU A 150 2.06 10.01 -13.84
N VAL A 151 2.03 9.61 -12.57
CA VAL A 151 1.80 8.21 -12.16
C VAL A 151 0.35 7.76 -12.41
N ASN A 152 0.09 6.44 -12.37
CA ASN A 152 -1.21 5.85 -12.70
C ASN A 152 -1.68 6.20 -14.13
N ALA A 153 -0.91 5.78 -15.13
CA ALA A 153 -1.34 5.83 -16.53
C ALA A 153 -2.44 4.81 -16.83
N TYR A 154 -2.54 3.73 -16.05
CA TYR A 154 -3.64 2.79 -16.11
C TYR A 154 -4.98 3.45 -15.75
N ILE A 155 -5.97 3.32 -16.65
CA ILE A 155 -7.30 3.94 -16.52
C ILE A 155 -8.46 2.96 -16.74
N LEU A 156 -8.21 1.65 -16.81
CA LEU A 156 -9.31 0.68 -16.93
C LEU A 156 -10.19 0.73 -15.66
N HIS A 157 -9.54 0.72 -14.49
CA HIS A 157 -10.14 0.90 -13.17
C HIS A 157 -9.47 2.03 -12.39
N GLY A 158 -10.16 2.53 -11.36
CA GLY A 158 -9.53 3.38 -10.35
C GLY A 158 -8.74 2.52 -9.35
N THR A 159 -7.42 2.65 -9.34
CA THR A 159 -6.51 1.72 -8.63
C THR A 159 -6.26 2.09 -7.18
N SER A 160 -6.64 3.29 -6.73
CA SER A 160 -6.49 3.71 -5.33
C SER A 160 -7.18 2.80 -4.31
N LYS A 161 -8.15 1.98 -4.75
CA LYS A 161 -8.87 1.03 -3.90
C LYS A 161 -8.40 -0.41 -4.04
N TRP A 162 -7.37 -0.67 -4.85
CA TRP A 162 -6.90 -2.03 -5.06
C TRP A 162 -6.32 -2.62 -3.77
N LYS A 163 -6.64 -3.88 -3.52
CA LYS A 163 -6.37 -4.57 -2.25
C LYS A 163 -5.00 -5.25 -2.22
N ASP A 164 -4.32 -5.35 -3.36
CA ASP A 164 -3.05 -6.07 -3.50
C ASP A 164 -1.83 -5.14 -3.62
N LEU A 165 -1.96 -3.95 -4.23
CA LEU A 165 -0.82 -3.04 -4.48
C LEU A 165 -0.04 -2.66 -3.21
N ASN A 166 -0.74 -2.22 -2.15
CA ASN A 166 -0.10 -1.84 -0.89
C ASN A 166 0.56 -3.04 -0.19
N PRO A 167 -0.11 -4.19 0.01
CA PRO A 167 0.55 -5.39 0.51
C PRO A 167 1.76 -5.83 -0.31
N LYS A 168 1.65 -5.82 -1.66
CA LYS A 168 2.76 -6.15 -2.56
C LYS A 168 3.94 -5.21 -2.40
N PHE A 169 3.72 -3.91 -2.16
CA PHE A 169 4.80 -2.96 -1.87
C PHE A 169 5.56 -3.36 -0.61
N VAL A 170 4.85 -3.62 0.48
CA VAL A 170 5.48 -3.98 1.76
C VAL A 170 6.24 -5.29 1.64
N LEU A 171 5.68 -6.29 0.97
CA LEU A 171 6.32 -7.59 0.76
C LEU A 171 7.59 -7.47 -0.10
N GLN A 172 7.56 -6.70 -1.19
CA GLN A 172 8.73 -6.50 -2.04
C GLN A 172 9.83 -5.74 -1.29
N VAL A 173 9.49 -4.63 -0.64
CA VAL A 173 10.45 -3.86 0.16
C VAL A 173 11.10 -4.72 1.24
N TYR A 174 10.32 -5.51 1.97
CA TYR A 174 10.87 -6.39 3.00
C TYR A 174 11.76 -7.49 2.39
N ARG A 175 11.32 -8.15 1.31
CA ARG A 175 12.13 -9.12 0.57
C ARG A 175 13.48 -8.52 0.15
N ASP A 176 13.46 -7.32 -0.44
CA ASP A 176 14.66 -6.69 -0.98
C ASP A 176 15.61 -6.25 0.12
N PHE A 177 15.07 -5.75 1.24
CA PHE A 177 15.84 -5.49 2.44
C PHE A 177 16.53 -6.75 2.95
N ILE A 178 15.80 -7.86 3.12
CA ILE A 178 16.37 -9.12 3.61
C ILE A 178 17.42 -9.68 2.63
N ALA A 179 17.16 -9.58 1.32
CA ALA A 179 18.07 -10.07 0.29
C ALA A 179 19.39 -9.29 0.23
N THR A 180 19.38 -8.00 0.56
CA THR A 180 20.55 -7.11 0.44
C THR A 180 21.22 -6.79 1.77
N GLY A 181 20.50 -6.90 2.88
CA GLY A 181 20.92 -6.41 4.20
C GLY A 181 21.02 -4.87 4.27
N ASP A 182 20.45 -4.14 3.32
CA ASP A 182 20.58 -2.69 3.23
C ASP A 182 19.70 -1.97 4.27
N MET A 183 20.26 -1.76 5.46
CA MET A 183 19.62 -1.03 6.55
C MET A 183 19.35 0.45 6.22
N ALA A 184 20.13 1.07 5.31
CA ALA A 184 19.89 2.45 4.91
C ALA A 184 18.62 2.53 4.07
N PHE A 185 18.48 1.63 3.09
CA PHE A 185 17.25 1.45 2.33
C PHE A 185 16.03 1.19 3.23
N CYS A 186 16.12 0.21 4.14
CA CYS A 186 15.02 -0.13 5.06
C CYS A 186 14.52 1.09 5.85
N ARG A 187 15.44 1.88 6.42
CA ARG A 187 15.11 3.11 7.16
C ARG A 187 14.52 4.19 6.26
N ALA A 188 15.02 4.32 5.04
CA ALA A 188 14.58 5.36 4.11
C ALA A 188 13.14 5.14 3.64
N VAL A 189 12.74 3.89 3.37
CA VAL A 189 11.40 3.55 2.87
C VAL A 189 10.38 3.27 3.98
N TRP A 190 10.82 3.07 5.23
CA TRP A 190 9.95 2.79 6.37
C TRP A 190 8.75 3.75 6.52
N PRO A 191 8.90 5.09 6.38
CA PRO A 191 7.76 5.99 6.45
C PRO A 191 6.68 5.67 5.40
N SER A 192 7.07 5.33 4.17
CA SER A 192 6.14 4.98 3.11
C SER A 192 5.48 3.61 3.34
N VAL A 193 6.23 2.63 3.88
CA VAL A 193 5.68 1.33 4.32
C VAL A 193 4.58 1.55 5.36
N TYR A 194 4.86 2.37 6.38
CA TYR A 194 3.88 2.68 7.42
C TYR A 194 2.62 3.36 6.84
N VAL A 195 2.79 4.36 5.98
CA VAL A 195 1.66 5.09 5.37
C VAL A 195 0.84 4.17 4.45
N ALA A 196 1.50 3.27 3.70
CA ALA A 196 0.81 2.28 2.87
C ALA A 196 -0.03 1.30 3.70
N MET A 197 0.51 0.79 4.82
CA MET A 197 -0.24 -0.08 5.72
C MET A 197 -1.40 0.66 6.40
N ALA A 198 -1.16 1.90 6.86
CA ALA A 198 -2.21 2.72 7.47
C ALA A 198 -3.34 3.06 6.48
N TYR A 199 -3.03 3.23 5.20
CA TYR A 199 -4.03 3.44 4.16
C TYR A 199 -4.96 2.22 4.00
N MET A 200 -4.42 1.01 4.12
CA MET A 200 -5.18 -0.23 3.93
C MET A 200 -6.24 -0.47 5.02
N GLU A 201 -6.06 0.09 6.21
CA GLU A 201 -7.00 0.00 7.34
C GLU A 201 -8.43 0.45 7.03
N GLN A 202 -8.60 1.30 6.02
CA GLN A 202 -9.92 1.74 5.59
C GLN A 202 -10.72 0.62 4.91
N PHE A 203 -10.04 -0.43 4.45
CA PHE A 203 -10.61 -1.58 3.76
C PHE A 203 -10.84 -2.78 4.67
N ASP A 204 -10.59 -2.66 5.98
CA ASP A 204 -11.13 -3.54 7.01
C ASP A 204 -12.44 -2.89 7.51
N LYS A 205 -13.58 -3.36 7.02
CA LYS A 205 -14.89 -2.74 7.23
C LYS A 205 -15.52 -3.18 8.54
N ASP A 206 -15.32 -4.43 8.95
CA ASP A 206 -15.94 -4.99 10.15
C ASP A 206 -15.02 -4.96 11.39
N LYS A 207 -13.77 -4.53 11.24
CA LYS A 207 -12.76 -4.35 12.29
C LYS A 207 -12.27 -5.65 12.91
N ASP A 208 -12.31 -6.74 12.14
CA ASP A 208 -11.73 -8.03 12.51
C ASP A 208 -10.22 -8.11 12.25
N GLY A 209 -9.63 -7.13 11.56
CA GLY A 209 -8.21 -7.07 11.21
C GLY A 209 -7.89 -7.55 9.79
N MET A 210 -8.88 -8.01 9.03
CA MET A 210 -8.76 -8.43 7.64
C MET A 210 -9.32 -7.37 6.69
N ILE A 211 -8.74 -7.25 5.50
CA ILE A 211 -9.28 -6.38 4.44
C ILE A 211 -10.29 -7.14 3.58
N GLU A 212 -11.34 -6.45 3.11
CA GLU A 212 -12.37 -7.06 2.25
C GLU A 212 -12.38 -6.48 0.82
N ASN A 213 -12.44 -7.36 -0.17
CA ASN A 213 -12.70 -7.02 -1.57
C ASN A 213 -14.15 -6.54 -1.77
N GLU A 214 -14.35 -5.58 -2.68
CA GLU A 214 -15.61 -4.84 -2.84
C GLU A 214 -16.61 -5.47 -3.85
N GLY A 215 -16.39 -6.70 -4.31
CA GLY A 215 -17.24 -7.33 -5.34
C GLY A 215 -17.06 -6.71 -6.73
N ILE A 216 -15.93 -6.04 -6.94
CA ILE A 216 -15.45 -5.49 -8.20
C ILE A 216 -14.01 -5.96 -8.42
N PRO A 217 -13.44 -5.87 -9.63
CA PRO A 217 -12.02 -6.08 -9.82
C PRO A 217 -11.22 -4.97 -9.14
N ASP A 218 -10.66 -5.28 -7.99
CA ASP A 218 -9.86 -4.38 -7.15
C ASP A 218 -8.51 -5.00 -6.79
N GLN A 219 -7.89 -5.69 -7.76
CA GLN A 219 -6.56 -6.31 -7.67
C GLN A 219 -6.07 -6.71 -9.08
N THR A 220 -4.84 -7.23 -9.20
CA THR A 220 -4.15 -7.55 -10.48
C THR A 220 -4.95 -8.37 -11.50
N TYR A 221 -5.83 -9.28 -11.05
CA TYR A 221 -6.81 -9.96 -11.91
C TYR A 221 -7.97 -9.01 -12.19
N ASP A 222 -7.68 -7.96 -12.96
CA ASP A 222 -8.52 -6.78 -13.16
C ASP A 222 -9.84 -7.00 -13.92
N LEU A 223 -10.12 -8.24 -14.33
CA LEU A 223 -11.42 -8.66 -14.87
C LEU A 223 -12.12 -9.73 -14.01
N TRP A 224 -11.51 -10.12 -12.89
CA TRP A 224 -12.05 -11.14 -11.97
C TRP A 224 -12.33 -10.52 -10.60
N SER A 225 -13.61 -10.48 -10.24
CA SER A 225 -14.03 -9.90 -8.95
C SER A 225 -13.89 -10.91 -7.81
N ALA A 226 -13.55 -10.42 -6.63
CA ALA A 226 -13.67 -11.12 -5.35
C ALA A 226 -14.57 -10.29 -4.42
N THR A 227 -15.26 -10.93 -3.48
CA THR A 227 -16.10 -10.24 -2.50
C THR A 227 -15.78 -10.75 -1.09
N GLY A 228 -15.65 -9.83 -0.13
CA GLY A 228 -15.28 -10.21 1.23
C GLY A 228 -13.80 -10.56 1.35
N VAL A 229 -13.47 -11.54 2.19
CA VAL A 229 -12.10 -12.02 2.35
C VAL A 229 -11.78 -12.97 1.21
N SER A 230 -10.74 -12.67 0.42
CA SER A 230 -10.26 -13.54 -0.66
C SER A 230 -8.97 -14.26 -0.28
N ALA A 231 -8.75 -15.44 -0.86
CA ALA A 231 -7.51 -16.20 -0.63
C ALA A 231 -6.26 -15.41 -1.08
N TYR A 232 -6.37 -14.70 -2.19
CA TYR A 232 -5.27 -13.94 -2.79
C TYR A 232 -4.92 -12.70 -1.96
N THR A 233 -5.82 -11.72 -1.89
CA THR A 233 -5.55 -10.43 -1.24
C THR A 233 -5.46 -10.56 0.28
N GLY A 234 -6.24 -11.47 0.88
CA GLY A 234 -6.17 -11.79 2.31
C GLY A 234 -4.81 -12.40 2.68
N GLY A 235 -4.29 -13.31 1.84
CA GLY A 235 -2.97 -13.91 2.06
C GLY A 235 -1.85 -12.88 1.98
N LEU A 236 -1.90 -12.01 0.96
CA LEU A 236 -0.96 -10.90 0.81
C LEU A 236 -1.02 -9.95 2.02
N TRP A 237 -2.22 -9.64 2.52
CA TRP A 237 -2.41 -8.77 3.69
C TRP A 237 -1.81 -9.35 4.97
N VAL A 238 -2.08 -10.62 5.26
CA VAL A 238 -1.50 -11.31 6.44
C VAL A 238 0.02 -11.26 6.38
N ALA A 239 0.60 -11.61 5.24
CA ALA A 239 2.05 -11.60 5.05
C ALA A 239 2.63 -10.18 5.15
N ALA A 240 1.95 -9.17 4.61
CA ALA A 240 2.38 -7.78 4.68
C ALA A 240 2.35 -7.24 6.12
N LEU A 241 1.38 -7.64 6.95
CA LEU A 241 1.34 -7.29 8.38
C LEU A 241 2.54 -7.89 9.13
N GLU A 242 2.87 -9.14 8.87
CA GLU A 242 4.06 -9.80 9.46
C GLU A 242 5.35 -9.11 9.01
N ALA A 243 5.50 -8.84 7.72
CA ALA A 243 6.64 -8.13 7.15
C ALA A 243 6.78 -6.70 7.71
N ALA A 244 5.68 -5.96 7.83
CA ALA A 244 5.67 -4.62 8.41
C ALA A 244 6.08 -4.63 9.89
N SER A 245 5.65 -5.64 10.66
CA SER A 245 6.09 -5.82 12.05
C SER A 245 7.59 -6.10 12.13
N ALA A 246 8.12 -7.00 11.28
CA ALA A 246 9.54 -7.30 11.20
C ALA A 246 10.38 -6.08 10.79
N MET A 247 9.93 -5.30 9.80
CA MET A 247 10.61 -4.06 9.43
C MET A 247 10.59 -3.03 10.55
N ALA A 248 9.47 -2.88 11.26
CA ALA A 248 9.36 -1.98 12.40
C ALA A 248 10.40 -2.32 13.49
N HIS A 249 10.62 -3.60 13.74
CA HIS A 249 11.64 -4.09 14.65
C HIS A 249 13.04 -3.62 14.24
N GLU A 250 13.40 -3.84 12.97
CA GLU A 250 14.73 -3.50 12.42
C GLU A 250 15.03 -1.99 12.46
N VAL A 251 14.02 -1.15 12.29
CA VAL A 251 14.16 0.32 12.41
C VAL A 251 14.00 0.84 13.84
N GLY A 252 13.70 -0.02 14.81
CA GLY A 252 13.53 0.32 16.23
C GLY A 252 12.19 0.99 16.58
N ASP A 253 11.17 0.87 15.72
CA ASP A 253 9.83 1.40 15.95
C ASP A 253 8.93 0.39 16.68
N LYS A 254 9.19 0.20 17.98
CA LYS A 254 8.52 -0.81 18.80
C LYS A 254 6.98 -0.65 18.85
N ILE A 255 6.48 0.57 18.74
CA ILE A 255 5.03 0.83 18.74
C ILE A 255 4.39 0.25 17.46
N SER A 256 4.99 0.48 16.29
CA SER A 256 4.50 -0.10 15.04
C SER A 256 4.68 -1.62 15.01
N GLU A 257 5.80 -2.12 15.54
CA GLU A 257 6.08 -3.56 15.64
C GLU A 257 4.93 -4.29 16.36
N ASP A 258 4.61 -3.85 17.59
CA ASP A 258 3.55 -4.44 18.41
C ASP A 258 2.16 -4.25 17.78
N MET A 259 1.92 -3.10 17.15
CA MET A 259 0.65 -2.81 16.47
C MET A 259 0.41 -3.73 15.27
N PHE A 260 1.39 -3.87 14.39
CA PHE A 260 1.26 -4.73 13.21
C PHE A 260 1.22 -6.20 13.60
N TRP A 261 1.98 -6.62 14.62
CA TRP A 261 1.91 -8.00 15.14
C TRP A 261 0.52 -8.35 15.66
N ALA A 262 -0.08 -7.48 16.49
CA ALA A 262 -1.42 -7.71 17.02
C ALA A 262 -2.50 -7.77 15.93
N LYS A 263 -2.30 -7.09 14.80
CA LYS A 263 -3.19 -7.17 13.64
C LYS A 263 -2.97 -8.44 12.83
N TYR A 264 -1.71 -8.81 12.62
CA TYR A 264 -1.33 -10.07 11.99
C TYR A 264 -2.04 -11.26 12.67
N GLU A 265 -1.99 -11.34 14.00
CA GLU A 265 -2.61 -12.43 14.75
C GLU A 265 -4.12 -12.53 14.46
N LYS A 266 -4.83 -11.40 14.44
CA LYS A 266 -6.27 -11.39 14.13
C LYS A 266 -6.56 -11.72 12.67
N ALA A 267 -5.85 -11.07 11.74
CA ALA A 267 -6.02 -11.26 10.31
C ALA A 267 -5.77 -12.73 9.92
N LYS A 268 -4.76 -13.36 10.53
CA LYS A 268 -4.44 -14.78 10.33
C LYS A 268 -5.59 -15.70 10.76
N ASP A 269 -6.21 -15.43 11.90
CA ASP A 269 -7.36 -16.21 12.37
C ASP A 269 -8.54 -16.10 11.40
N VAL A 270 -8.84 -14.88 10.91
CA VAL A 270 -9.88 -14.65 9.90
C VAL A 270 -9.54 -15.36 8.59
N TYR A 271 -8.31 -15.22 8.10
CA TYR A 271 -7.85 -15.86 6.86
C TYR A 271 -7.98 -17.39 6.91
N SER A 272 -7.73 -17.99 8.08
CA SER A 272 -7.84 -19.44 8.28
C SER A 272 -9.25 -19.99 8.01
N THR A 273 -10.28 -19.14 8.08
CA THR A 273 -11.68 -19.54 7.81
C THR A 273 -11.93 -19.89 6.35
N LEU A 274 -11.06 -19.46 5.42
CA LEU A 274 -11.14 -19.83 4.01
C LEU A 274 -10.80 -21.30 3.75
N TRP A 275 -10.13 -21.98 4.70
CA TRP A 275 -9.76 -23.38 4.55
C TRP A 275 -10.99 -24.30 4.59
N ASN A 276 -11.25 -24.97 3.48
CA ASN A 276 -12.39 -25.88 3.34
C ASN A 276 -12.07 -27.35 3.66
N GLY A 277 -10.86 -27.64 4.14
CA GLY A 277 -10.37 -29.01 4.38
C GLY A 277 -9.47 -29.57 3.28
N SER A 278 -9.32 -28.90 2.12
CA SER A 278 -8.44 -29.33 1.03
C SER A 278 -7.66 -28.18 0.37
N TYR A 279 -8.28 -27.02 0.23
CA TYR A 279 -7.69 -25.80 -0.34
C TYR A 279 -8.35 -24.57 0.29
N LEU A 280 -7.87 -23.36 -0.03
CA LEU A 280 -8.52 -22.11 0.37
C LEU A 280 -9.61 -21.76 -0.65
N ASN A 281 -10.84 -21.55 -0.16
CA ASN A 281 -11.90 -20.96 -0.98
C ASN A 281 -11.43 -19.64 -1.59
N TYR A 282 -11.82 -19.37 -2.84
CA TYR A 282 -11.45 -18.16 -3.56
C TYR A 282 -11.83 -16.90 -2.78
N ASP A 283 -13.06 -16.86 -2.27
CA ASP A 283 -13.51 -15.84 -1.31
C ASP A 283 -14.57 -16.41 -0.35
N ASN A 284 -14.94 -15.63 0.68
CA ASN A 284 -15.91 -16.02 1.71
C ASN A 284 -17.35 -15.50 1.46
N SER A 285 -17.67 -15.09 0.23
CA SER A 285 -18.97 -14.49 -0.08
C SER A 285 -20.12 -15.48 -0.32
N ASP A 286 -19.83 -16.78 -0.28
CA ASP A 286 -20.76 -17.87 -0.65
C ASP A 286 -21.36 -17.70 -2.06
N GLY A 287 -20.67 -16.97 -2.93
CA GLY A 287 -21.04 -16.75 -4.32
C GLY A 287 -20.81 -17.97 -5.22
N PRO A 288 -21.29 -17.92 -6.48
CA PRO A 288 -21.20 -19.05 -7.42
C PRO A 288 -19.76 -19.52 -7.71
N THR A 289 -18.77 -18.64 -7.54
CA THR A 289 -17.36 -18.90 -7.80
C THR A 289 -16.51 -18.99 -6.54
N SER A 290 -17.08 -18.86 -5.33
CA SER A 290 -16.33 -18.82 -4.07
C SER A 290 -15.55 -20.10 -3.77
N SER A 291 -15.98 -21.23 -4.32
CA SER A 291 -15.27 -22.52 -4.19
C SER A 291 -14.23 -22.78 -5.29
N SER A 292 -13.96 -21.81 -6.17
CA SER A 292 -12.97 -21.98 -7.25
C SER A 292 -11.57 -22.16 -6.69
N ILE A 293 -10.76 -23.01 -7.33
CA ILE A 293 -9.37 -23.22 -6.96
C ILE A 293 -8.52 -22.20 -7.74
N LEU A 294 -8.12 -21.13 -7.08
CA LEU A 294 -7.19 -20.15 -7.65
C LEU A 294 -5.76 -20.70 -7.58
N ALA A 295 -5.02 -20.63 -8.69
CA ALA A 295 -3.62 -21.07 -8.74
C ALA A 295 -2.73 -20.26 -7.79
N ASP A 296 -3.04 -18.96 -7.64
CA ASP A 296 -2.33 -18.00 -6.81
C ASP A 296 -2.98 -17.82 -5.42
N GLN A 297 -3.72 -18.81 -4.91
CA GLN A 297 -4.44 -18.69 -3.63
C GLN A 297 -3.52 -18.51 -2.40
N LEU A 298 -2.21 -18.76 -2.53
CA LEU A 298 -1.21 -18.69 -1.46
C LEU A 298 -0.07 -17.70 -1.77
N SER A 299 -0.30 -16.64 -2.56
CA SER A 299 0.78 -15.72 -2.95
C SER A 299 1.50 -15.03 -1.79
N GLY A 300 0.86 -14.91 -0.63
CA GLY A 300 1.47 -14.34 0.56
C GLY A 300 2.27 -15.33 1.41
N HIS A 301 2.11 -16.65 1.18
CA HIS A 301 2.68 -17.67 2.08
C HIS A 301 4.18 -17.92 1.83
#